data_AF-A0A9J6PDL2-F1
#
_entry.id   AF-A0A9J6PDL2-F1
#
_cell.length_a   1.000
_cell.length_b   1.000
_cell.length_c   1.000
_cell.angle_alpha   90.00
_cell.angle_beta   90.00
_cell.angle_gamma   90.00
#
_symmetry.space_group_name_H-M   'P 1'
#
loop_
_entity.id
_entity.type
_entity.pdbx_description
1 polymer ?
#
loop_
_entity_poly.entity_id
_entity_poly.type
_entity_poly.pdbx_seq_one_letter_code
_entity_poly.pdbx_strand_id
1 'polypeptide(L)'
;MNASRAWTAAGCAAALVAAALSTSARADEASQVQFCYDPARDAVSRVVSGKCTGTVISESEAEVRQQARRAAIAGQIAAPDRTLPAVKGYGTGFFIGTRGEVLTSLHTVAACKDVTVLTRKRERLPARVVARESATDLALLRTRPHAVQPLVLDASGDPSGRDIRIVGYPFRGIGPMQALIVEGSIPSDMSPPDGRVPVSADVRFGHSGSPVIDRQGRVVGLIAQKINSAAVYAATGVTITNLGLAISAGDLARFARGAGVSLPSSYPDGGDAAAASALQAEAQAEAVVRVDCW
;
A
#
# COMPACT_ATOMS: atom_id res chain seq x y z
N MET A 1 -43.30 18.49 93.46
CA MET A 1 -44.21 17.38 93.83
C MET A 1 -44.37 16.48 92.62
N ASN A 2 -43.96 15.22 92.73
CA ASN A 2 -44.35 13.99 92.00
C ASN A 2 -44.65 14.06 90.47
N ALA A 3 -44.18 13.17 89.59
CA ALA A 3 -43.60 11.83 89.76
C ALA A 3 -42.96 11.31 88.45
N SER A 4 -41.92 10.49 88.60
CA SER A 4 -41.67 9.18 87.93
C SER A 4 -42.06 8.93 86.47
N ARG A 5 -41.12 8.41 85.66
CA ARG A 5 -41.02 6.99 85.22
C ARG A 5 -40.05 6.84 84.04
N ALA A 6 -39.10 5.93 84.19
CA ALA A 6 -38.26 5.39 83.12
C ALA A 6 -38.94 4.18 82.48
N TRP A 7 -38.98 4.06 81.15
CA TRP A 7 -39.15 2.80 80.42
C TRP A 7 -38.40 2.86 79.08
N THR A 8 -37.50 1.91 78.89
CA THR A 8 -36.87 1.50 77.62
C THR A 8 -37.78 0.53 76.87
N ALA A 9 -37.88 0.65 75.54
CA ALA A 9 -38.04 -0.42 74.53
C ALA A 9 -38.51 0.22 73.22
N ALA A 10 -37.68 0.21 72.17
CA ALA A 10 -37.65 -0.82 71.11
C ALA A 10 -38.79 -0.68 70.09
N GLY A 11 -38.42 -0.38 68.84
CA GLY A 11 -39.30 -0.55 67.69
C GLY A 11 -39.12 0.50 66.60
N CYS A 12 -38.26 0.22 65.62
CA CYS A 12 -38.63 0.33 64.20
C CYS A 12 -37.52 -0.28 63.35
N ALA A 13 -37.74 -1.52 62.95
CA ALA A 13 -37.09 -2.10 61.78
C ALA A 13 -37.76 -1.51 60.53
N ALA A 14 -36.97 -0.95 59.61
CA ALA A 14 -37.33 -0.89 58.20
C ALA A 14 -36.08 -0.66 57.34
N ALA A 15 -35.90 -1.60 56.42
CA ALA A 15 -34.96 -1.70 55.31
C ALA A 15 -34.42 -0.39 54.71
N LEU A 16 -33.15 -0.42 54.29
CA LEU A 16 -32.80 -0.26 52.87
C LEU A 16 -31.40 -0.85 52.60
N VAL A 17 -31.44 -1.96 51.86
CA VAL A 17 -30.31 -2.66 51.25
C VAL A 17 -29.86 -1.90 50.00
N ALA A 18 -28.54 -1.89 49.79
CA ALA A 18 -27.83 -1.72 48.52
C ALA A 18 -27.96 -0.37 47.76
N ALA A 19 -26.88 0.42 47.84
CA ALA A 19 -26.45 1.28 46.74
C ALA A 19 -24.91 1.29 46.65
N ALA A 20 -24.33 0.11 46.47
CA ALA A 20 -22.99 -0.03 45.88
C ALA A 20 -23.17 -0.98 44.70
N LEU A 21 -22.57 -0.62 43.55
CA LEU A 21 -22.64 -1.25 42.22
C LEU A 21 -23.60 -0.54 41.25
N SER A 22 -23.11 0.49 40.55
CA SER A 22 -23.34 0.71 39.10
C SER A 22 -22.79 2.07 38.63
N THR A 23 -21.47 2.20 38.52
CA THR A 23 -20.85 3.30 37.75
C THR A 23 -19.90 2.82 36.64
N SER A 24 -19.92 1.52 36.29
CA SER A 24 -19.15 0.99 35.16
C SER A 24 -19.95 0.84 33.85
N ALA A 25 -21.17 1.36 33.75
CA ALA A 25 -22.06 1.10 32.60
C ALA A 25 -22.28 2.32 31.66
N ARG A 26 -21.26 3.16 31.43
CA ARG A 26 -21.40 4.32 30.51
C ARG A 26 -20.31 4.49 29.45
N ALA A 27 -19.48 3.48 29.21
CA ALA A 27 -18.38 3.59 28.23
C ALA A 27 -18.41 2.58 27.06
N ASP A 28 -19.45 1.74 26.92
CA ASP A 28 -19.44 0.63 25.95
C ASP A 28 -20.41 0.78 24.75
N GLU A 29 -21.17 1.87 24.62
CA GLU A 29 -22.32 1.92 23.67
C GLU A 29 -22.11 2.74 22.39
N ALA A 30 -20.88 3.04 21.95
CA ALA A 30 -20.70 3.80 20.70
C ALA A 30 -19.41 3.50 19.93
N SER A 31 -19.25 2.25 19.46
CA SER A 31 -18.41 1.97 18.27
C SER A 31 -18.72 0.62 17.62
N GLN A 32 -20.00 0.24 17.50
CA GLN A 32 -20.35 -0.99 16.77
C GLN A 32 -20.25 -0.75 15.26
N VAL A 33 -19.52 -1.61 14.56
CA VAL A 33 -19.44 -1.58 13.09
C VAL A 33 -20.71 -2.23 12.52
N GLN A 34 -21.34 -1.58 11.54
CA GLN A 34 -22.56 -2.05 10.87
C GLN A 34 -22.34 -2.14 9.36
N PHE A 35 -23.11 -3.00 8.68
CA PHE A 35 -23.08 -3.11 7.22
C PHE A 35 -24.10 -2.14 6.61
N CYS A 36 -23.63 -1.27 5.73
CA CYS A 36 -24.42 -0.25 5.05
C CYS A 36 -24.52 -0.57 3.57
N TYR A 37 -25.74 -0.69 3.05
CA TYR A 37 -26.04 -0.95 1.66
C TYR A 37 -26.45 0.32 0.93
N ASP A 38 -25.77 0.60 -0.18
CA ASP A 38 -26.08 1.68 -1.10
C ASP A 38 -26.75 1.10 -2.36
N PRO A 39 -28.07 1.30 -2.55
CA PRO A 39 -28.79 0.77 -3.70
C PRO A 39 -28.42 1.43 -5.02
N ALA A 40 -27.92 2.67 -5.01
CA ALA A 40 -27.53 3.36 -6.25
C ALA A 40 -26.22 2.80 -6.82
N ARG A 41 -25.35 2.28 -5.95
CA ARG A 41 -24.07 1.66 -6.34
C ARG A 41 -24.05 0.14 -6.21
N ASP A 42 -25.17 -0.47 -5.82
CA ASP A 42 -25.29 -1.88 -5.44
C ASP A 42 -24.14 -2.33 -4.51
N ALA A 43 -23.79 -1.49 -3.52
CA ALA A 43 -22.55 -1.62 -2.75
C ALA A 43 -22.81 -1.84 -1.27
N VAL A 44 -22.06 -2.75 -0.66
CA VAL A 44 -22.06 -2.94 0.79
C VAL A 44 -20.74 -2.40 1.38
N SER A 45 -20.84 -1.48 2.33
CA SER A 45 -19.71 -0.94 3.09
C SER A 45 -19.83 -1.29 4.58
N ARG A 46 -18.70 -1.34 5.28
CA ARG A 46 -18.67 -1.41 6.75
C ARG A 46 -18.47 0.00 7.28
N VAL A 47 -19.39 0.46 8.12
CA VAL A 47 -19.39 1.82 8.66
C VAL A 47 -19.62 1.78 10.16
N VAL A 48 -19.17 2.82 10.86
CA VAL A 48 -19.51 3.01 12.27
C VAL A 48 -21.01 3.33 12.37
N SER A 49 -21.68 2.83 13.42
CA SER A 49 -23.07 3.17 13.72
C SER A 49 -23.34 4.68 13.57
N GLY A 50 -24.40 5.03 12.84
CA GLY A 50 -24.78 6.41 12.56
C GLY A 50 -24.09 7.08 11.37
N LYS A 51 -23.13 6.41 10.70
CA LYS A 51 -22.49 6.89 9.46
C LYS A 51 -23.02 6.25 8.19
N CYS A 52 -24.03 5.38 8.29
CA CYS A 52 -24.68 4.79 7.11
C CYS A 52 -25.61 5.81 6.44
N THR A 53 -25.31 6.17 5.19
CA THR A 53 -26.18 7.02 4.36
C THR A 53 -27.17 6.21 3.53
N GLY A 54 -27.06 4.88 3.56
CA GLY A 54 -27.94 3.94 2.87
C GLY A 54 -28.74 3.10 3.87
N THR A 55 -28.98 1.83 3.53
CA THR A 55 -29.74 0.90 4.37
C THR A 55 -28.81 0.08 5.25
N VAL A 56 -29.02 0.08 6.56
CA VAL A 56 -28.31 -0.86 7.45
C VAL A 56 -28.86 -2.26 7.22
N ILE A 57 -27.99 -3.24 6.95
CA ILE A 57 -28.35 -4.63 6.66
C ILE A 57 -27.63 -5.59 7.61
N SER A 58 -28.13 -6.82 7.73
CA SER A 58 -27.46 -7.86 8.52
C SER A 58 -26.15 -8.32 7.86
N GLU A 59 -25.28 -8.96 8.64
CA GLU A 59 -24.06 -9.59 8.12
C GLU A 59 -24.36 -10.66 7.06
N SER A 60 -25.36 -11.51 7.30
CA SER A 60 -25.78 -12.53 6.34
C SER A 60 -26.29 -11.93 5.03
N GLU A 61 -27.06 -10.83 5.08
CA GLU A 61 -27.52 -10.14 3.88
C GLU A 61 -26.33 -9.45 3.16
N ALA A 62 -25.41 -8.87 3.91
CA ALA A 62 -24.19 -8.26 3.39
C ALA A 62 -23.33 -9.27 2.64
N GLU A 63 -23.14 -10.47 3.19
CA GLU A 63 -22.40 -11.57 2.56
C GLU A 63 -23.05 -11.99 1.24
N VAL A 64 -24.36 -12.23 1.23
CA VAL A 64 -25.10 -12.62 0.03
C VAL A 64 -24.97 -11.55 -1.06
N ARG A 65 -25.15 -10.27 -0.72
CA ARG A 65 -25.03 -9.17 -1.67
C ARG A 65 -23.61 -9.00 -2.19
N GLN A 66 -22.60 -9.10 -1.32
CA GLN A 66 -21.19 -9.05 -1.73
C GLN A 66 -20.84 -10.22 -2.65
N GLN A 67 -21.35 -11.42 -2.37
CA GLN A 67 -21.13 -12.60 -3.21
C GLN A 67 -21.81 -12.45 -4.57
N ALA A 68 -23.06 -12.00 -4.62
CA ALA A 68 -23.79 -11.74 -5.85
C ALA A 68 -23.08 -10.69 -6.71
N ARG A 69 -22.63 -9.59 -6.12
CA ARG A 69 -21.87 -8.55 -6.83
C ARG A 69 -20.54 -9.07 -7.36
N ARG A 70 -19.80 -9.88 -6.59
CA ARG A 70 -18.55 -10.52 -7.05
C ARG A 70 -18.83 -11.43 -8.26
N ALA A 71 -19.90 -12.21 -8.23
CA ALA A 71 -20.29 -13.08 -9.34
C ALA A 71 -20.71 -12.28 -10.59
N ALA A 72 -21.47 -11.20 -10.43
CA ALA A 72 -21.87 -10.32 -11.53
C ALA A 72 -20.66 -9.64 -12.19
N ILE A 73 -19.72 -9.14 -11.40
CA ILE A 73 -18.45 -8.56 -11.90
C ILE A 73 -17.62 -9.65 -12.60
N ALA A 74 -17.52 -10.84 -12.02
CA ALA A 74 -16.79 -11.96 -12.61
C ALA A 74 -17.37 -12.42 -13.97
N GLY A 75 -18.69 -12.33 -14.14
CA GLY A 75 -19.36 -12.63 -15.42
C GLY A 75 -19.22 -11.55 -16.49
N GLN A 76 -18.88 -10.31 -16.11
CA GLN A 76 -18.68 -9.17 -17.01
C GLN A 76 -17.22 -8.98 -17.43
N ILE A 77 -16.27 -9.57 -16.70
CA ILE A 77 -14.86 -9.63 -17.08
C ILE A 77 -14.70 -10.82 -18.02
N ALA A 78 -14.26 -10.60 -19.27
CA ALA A 78 -14.00 -11.69 -20.21
C ALA A 78 -13.11 -12.74 -19.52
N ALA A 79 -13.54 -14.00 -19.56
CA ALA A 79 -12.79 -15.08 -18.94
C ALA A 79 -11.34 -15.04 -19.45
N PRO A 80 -10.33 -15.03 -18.57
CA PRO A 80 -8.95 -15.04 -19.01
C PRO A 80 -8.73 -16.29 -19.86
N ASP A 81 -8.08 -16.11 -21.02
CA ASP A 81 -7.71 -17.22 -21.90
C ASP A 81 -6.91 -18.26 -21.11
N ARG A 82 -7.55 -19.41 -20.84
CA ARG A 82 -7.01 -20.50 -20.02
C ARG A 82 -5.86 -21.25 -20.72
N THR A 83 -5.57 -20.94 -21.98
CA THR A 83 -4.45 -21.53 -22.72
C THR A 83 -3.12 -20.81 -22.46
N LEU A 84 -3.17 -19.57 -21.94
CA LEU A 84 -1.98 -18.87 -21.49
C LEU A 84 -1.63 -19.29 -20.05
N PRO A 85 -0.34 -19.49 -19.72
CA PRO A 85 0.07 -19.74 -18.34
C PRO A 85 -0.51 -18.66 -17.41
N ALA A 86 -1.06 -19.03 -16.26
CA ALA A 86 -1.65 -18.03 -15.37
C ALA A 86 -0.57 -17.23 -14.64
N VAL A 87 -0.59 -15.90 -14.78
CA VAL A 87 0.29 -15.00 -14.01
C VAL A 87 -0.11 -15.04 -12.53
N LYS A 88 0.66 -15.75 -11.69
CA LYS A 88 0.46 -15.84 -10.24
C LYS A 88 0.60 -14.50 -9.52
N GLY A 89 1.51 -13.65 -9.98
CA GLY A 89 1.92 -12.40 -9.32
C GLY A 89 2.24 -11.31 -10.34
N TYR A 90 2.04 -10.03 -9.99
CA TYR A 90 2.54 -8.93 -10.79
C TYR A 90 2.97 -7.79 -9.88
N GLY A 91 3.87 -6.97 -10.41
CA GLY A 91 4.30 -5.75 -9.77
C GLY A 91 5.02 -4.87 -10.78
N THR A 92 5.80 -3.95 -10.25
CA THR A 92 6.62 -3.03 -11.03
C THR A 92 8.09 -3.36 -10.81
N GLY A 93 8.93 -3.00 -11.75
CA GLY A 93 10.37 -2.88 -11.56
C GLY A 93 10.91 -1.74 -12.40
N PHE A 94 12.20 -1.46 -12.29
CA PHE A 94 12.84 -0.46 -13.12
C PHE A 94 14.32 -0.77 -13.38
N PHE A 95 14.81 -0.34 -14.54
CA PHE A 95 16.20 -0.54 -14.94
C PHE A 95 17.14 0.37 -14.13
N ILE A 96 18.20 -0.24 -13.60
CA ILE A 96 19.26 0.45 -12.84
C ILE A 96 20.66 0.28 -13.47
N GLY A 97 20.76 -0.48 -14.56
CA GLY A 97 21.99 -0.70 -15.30
C GLY A 97 21.73 -1.05 -16.76
N THR A 98 22.77 -0.93 -17.59
CA THR A 98 22.69 -1.08 -19.05
C THR A 98 22.75 -2.54 -19.52
N ARG A 99 23.08 -3.47 -18.63
CA ARG A 99 23.17 -4.91 -18.95
C ARG A 99 21.87 -5.64 -18.60
N GLY A 100 20.74 -4.93 -18.51
CA GLY A 100 19.43 -5.49 -18.19
C GLY A 100 19.19 -5.72 -16.69
N GLU A 101 19.86 -4.97 -15.82
CA GLU A 101 19.61 -4.99 -14.38
C GLU A 101 18.30 -4.27 -14.02
N VAL A 102 17.36 -5.00 -13.41
CA VAL A 102 16.06 -4.46 -12.98
C VAL A 102 15.85 -4.69 -11.49
N LEU A 103 15.57 -3.63 -10.72
CA LEU A 103 15.13 -3.76 -9.32
C LEU A 103 13.63 -3.96 -9.24
N THR A 104 13.20 -4.75 -8.26
CA THR A 104 11.79 -4.96 -7.87
C THR A 104 11.72 -5.40 -6.41
N SER A 105 10.51 -5.53 -5.87
CA SER A 105 10.28 -6.11 -4.55
C SER A 105 10.40 -7.64 -4.57
N LEU A 106 11.00 -8.23 -3.53
CA LEU A 106 11.20 -9.67 -3.44
C LEU A 106 9.87 -10.43 -3.43
N HIS A 107 8.87 -9.97 -2.67
CA HIS A 107 7.57 -10.63 -2.60
C HIS A 107 6.85 -10.71 -3.96
N THR A 108 7.16 -9.81 -4.90
CA THR A 108 6.63 -9.86 -6.27
C THR A 108 7.14 -11.07 -7.03
N VAL A 109 8.37 -11.52 -6.73
CA VAL A 109 9.07 -12.57 -7.47
C VAL A 109 9.36 -13.84 -6.65
N ALA A 110 8.97 -13.88 -5.38
CA ALA A 110 9.38 -14.92 -4.43
C ALA A 110 8.85 -16.32 -4.79
N ALA A 111 7.62 -16.43 -5.28
CA ALA A 111 6.95 -17.70 -5.56
C ALA A 111 6.89 -18.06 -7.06
N CYS A 112 7.69 -17.37 -7.89
CA CYS A 112 7.63 -17.51 -9.33
C CYS A 112 8.51 -18.65 -9.83
N LYS A 113 7.96 -19.45 -10.74
CA LYS A 113 8.75 -20.41 -11.51
C LYS A 113 9.54 -19.67 -12.58
N ASP A 114 8.87 -18.76 -13.29
CA ASP A 114 9.44 -17.93 -14.33
C ASP A 114 9.07 -16.46 -14.10
N VAL A 115 9.94 -15.54 -14.52
CA VAL A 115 9.72 -14.10 -14.43
C VAL A 115 9.84 -13.47 -15.81
N THR A 116 8.90 -12.60 -16.16
CA THR A 116 8.96 -11.81 -17.39
C THR A 116 8.86 -10.33 -17.04
N VAL A 117 9.72 -9.53 -17.66
CA VAL A 117 9.67 -8.08 -17.63
C VAL A 117 8.95 -7.61 -18.89
N LEU A 118 7.93 -6.76 -18.75
CA LEU A 118 7.20 -6.16 -19.86
C LEU A 118 7.51 -4.66 -19.90
N THR A 119 8.13 -4.21 -20.99
CA THR A 119 8.51 -2.81 -21.18
C THR A 119 7.30 -1.95 -21.55
N ARG A 120 7.43 -0.62 -21.43
CA ARG A 120 6.39 0.33 -21.89
C ARG A 120 6.05 0.17 -23.38
N LYS A 121 7.01 -0.24 -24.20
CA LYS A 121 6.86 -0.56 -25.63
C LYS A 121 6.27 -1.97 -25.87
N ARG A 122 5.76 -2.63 -24.82
CA ARG A 122 5.15 -3.97 -24.81
C ARG A 122 6.10 -5.11 -25.22
N GLU A 123 7.40 -4.89 -25.13
CA GLU A 123 8.38 -5.95 -25.34
C GLU A 123 8.42 -6.85 -24.11
N ARG A 124 8.34 -8.16 -24.32
CA ARG A 124 8.44 -9.19 -23.28
C ARG A 124 9.88 -9.68 -23.18
N LEU A 125 10.50 -9.46 -22.04
CA LEU A 125 11.87 -9.84 -21.75
C LEU A 125 11.86 -10.93 -20.66
N PRO A 126 12.22 -12.19 -20.99
CA PRO A 126 12.48 -13.19 -19.96
C PRO A 126 13.55 -12.68 -18.99
N ALA A 127 13.32 -12.88 -17.70
CA ALA A 127 14.20 -12.41 -16.64
C ALA A 127 14.56 -13.55 -15.68
N ARG A 128 15.77 -13.50 -15.13
CA ARG A 128 16.17 -14.36 -14.01
C ARG A 128 16.37 -13.52 -12.76
N VAL A 129 15.99 -14.07 -11.61
CA VAL A 129 16.35 -13.48 -10.31
C VAL A 129 17.82 -13.79 -10.04
N VAL A 130 18.65 -12.76 -9.97
CA VAL A 130 20.12 -12.90 -9.78
C VAL A 130 20.58 -12.54 -8.37
N ALA A 131 19.78 -11.79 -7.62
CA ALA A 131 20.02 -11.54 -6.20
C ALA A 131 18.68 -11.36 -5.45
N ARG A 132 18.67 -11.69 -4.16
CA ARG A 132 17.52 -11.57 -3.25
C ARG A 132 18.00 -11.09 -1.88
N GLU A 133 17.26 -10.18 -1.25
CA GLU A 133 17.49 -9.73 0.12
C GLU A 133 16.15 -9.70 0.87
N SER A 134 15.90 -10.73 1.67
CA SER A 134 14.63 -10.87 2.41
C SER A 134 14.45 -9.82 3.50
N ALA A 135 15.54 -9.33 4.10
CA ALA A 135 15.49 -8.34 5.18
C ALA A 135 14.86 -7.01 4.73
N THR A 136 15.11 -6.59 3.49
CA THR A 136 14.61 -5.33 2.93
C THR A 136 13.49 -5.53 1.91
N ASP A 137 13.17 -6.77 1.54
CA ASP A 137 12.22 -7.13 0.48
C ASP A 137 12.69 -6.69 -0.92
N LEU A 138 13.96 -6.91 -1.24
CA LEU A 138 14.55 -6.58 -2.55
C LEU A 138 14.89 -7.80 -3.40
N ALA A 139 14.66 -7.67 -4.70
CA ALA A 139 15.17 -8.61 -5.69
C ALA A 139 15.81 -7.87 -6.87
N LEU A 140 16.90 -8.43 -7.38
CA LEU A 140 17.53 -8.00 -8.62
C LEU A 140 17.21 -9.01 -9.70
N LEU A 141 16.64 -8.53 -10.79
CA LEU A 141 16.40 -9.30 -12.00
C LEU A 141 17.44 -8.98 -13.06
N ARG A 142 17.69 -9.96 -13.93
CA ARG A 142 18.53 -9.83 -15.12
C ARG A 142 17.74 -10.22 -16.35
N THR A 143 17.57 -9.28 -17.28
CA THR A 143 17.12 -9.54 -18.65
C THR A 143 18.31 -9.57 -19.60
N ARG A 144 18.06 -9.79 -20.90
CA ARG A 144 19.00 -9.34 -21.93
C ARG A 144 19.18 -7.81 -21.87
N PRO A 145 20.32 -7.25 -22.34
CA PRO A 145 20.47 -5.81 -22.47
C PRO A 145 19.31 -5.20 -23.25
N HIS A 146 18.85 -4.04 -22.79
CA HIS A 146 17.75 -3.31 -23.39
C HIS A 146 18.15 -1.84 -23.51
N ALA A 147 17.85 -1.23 -24.67
CA ALA A 147 18.25 0.13 -24.97
C ALA A 147 17.32 1.12 -24.24
N VAL A 148 17.63 1.38 -22.98
CA VAL A 148 16.91 2.32 -22.12
C VAL A 148 17.90 3.02 -21.21
N GLN A 149 17.65 4.30 -20.91
CA GLN A 149 18.41 5.05 -19.91
C GLN A 149 18.07 4.51 -18.52
N PRO A 150 19.01 3.91 -17.77
CA PRO A 150 18.72 3.45 -16.43
C PRO A 150 18.42 4.63 -15.49
N LEU A 151 17.60 4.38 -14.47
CA LEU A 151 17.32 5.38 -13.44
C LEU A 151 18.53 5.55 -12.51
N VAL A 152 18.76 6.80 -12.11
CA VAL A 152 19.81 7.17 -11.15
C VAL A 152 19.24 7.08 -9.74
N LEU A 153 19.96 6.44 -8.83
CA LEU A 153 19.59 6.37 -7.42
C LEU A 153 20.19 7.57 -6.67
N ASP A 154 19.36 8.36 -5.99
CA ASP A 154 19.84 9.35 -5.05
C ASP A 154 19.99 8.72 -3.66
N ALA A 155 21.14 8.09 -3.44
CA ALA A 155 21.49 7.55 -2.13
C ALA A 155 22.01 8.62 -1.14
N SER A 156 21.90 9.91 -1.48
CA SER A 156 22.37 11.01 -0.64
C SER A 156 21.24 11.57 0.23
N GLY A 157 21.29 11.18 1.51
CA GLY A 157 20.54 11.84 2.58
C GLY A 157 19.08 11.43 2.75
N ASP A 158 18.40 12.17 3.61
CA ASP A 158 17.00 12.00 3.96
C ASP A 158 16.09 12.59 2.86
N PRO A 159 15.16 11.80 2.29
CA PRO A 159 14.24 12.29 1.27
C PRO A 159 12.99 12.97 1.84
N SER A 160 12.91 13.12 3.17
CA SER A 160 11.84 13.83 3.87
C SER A 160 11.55 15.23 3.29
N GLY A 161 10.27 15.56 3.15
CA GLY A 161 9.80 16.84 2.61
C GLY A 161 9.85 16.97 1.09
N ARG A 162 10.31 15.95 0.35
CA ARG A 162 10.38 16.01 -1.12
C ARG A 162 9.01 15.73 -1.76
N ASP A 163 8.71 16.49 -2.80
CA ASP A 163 7.67 16.13 -3.77
C ASP A 163 8.19 15.01 -4.68
N ILE A 164 7.33 14.02 -4.91
CA ILE A 164 7.71 12.79 -5.61
C ILE A 164 6.67 12.36 -6.64
N ARG A 165 7.11 11.50 -7.54
CA ARG A 165 6.28 10.73 -8.46
C ARG A 165 6.53 9.25 -8.26
N ILE A 166 5.47 8.45 -8.35
CA ILE A 166 5.52 6.99 -8.39
C ILE A 166 5.10 6.57 -9.78
N VAL A 167 5.95 5.79 -10.45
CA VAL A 167 5.61 5.22 -11.75
C VAL A 167 5.40 3.72 -11.57
N GLY A 168 4.24 3.19 -11.98
CA GLY A 168 3.94 1.79 -11.72
C GLY A 168 2.87 1.20 -12.62
N TYR A 169 2.69 -0.11 -12.47
CA TYR A 169 1.69 -0.88 -13.22
C TYR A 169 0.65 -1.47 -12.26
N PRO A 170 -0.28 -0.66 -11.72
CA PRO A 170 -1.21 -1.10 -10.69
C PRO A 170 -2.34 -2.02 -11.19
N PHE A 171 -2.55 -2.14 -12.51
CA PHE A 171 -3.76 -2.77 -13.05
C PHE A 171 -3.56 -4.19 -13.59
N ARG A 172 -4.43 -5.10 -13.14
CA ARG A 172 -4.66 -6.46 -13.66
C ARG A 172 -6.04 -6.50 -14.35
N GLY A 173 -6.16 -5.97 -15.56
CA GLY A 173 -7.43 -6.09 -16.29
C GLY A 173 -7.30 -5.99 -17.79
N ILE A 174 -8.44 -6.11 -18.46
CA ILE A 174 -8.57 -6.12 -19.93
C ILE A 174 -8.53 -4.65 -20.38
N GLY A 175 -7.35 -4.18 -20.73
CA GLY A 175 -7.10 -2.81 -21.17
C GLY A 175 -5.61 -2.63 -21.47
N PRO A 176 -5.22 -1.55 -22.17
CA PRO A 176 -3.82 -1.31 -22.47
C PRO A 176 -3.04 -1.22 -21.14
N MET A 177 -2.04 -2.10 -20.98
CA MET A 177 -1.12 -2.12 -19.85
C MET A 177 -0.24 -0.87 -19.88
N GLN A 178 -0.76 0.25 -19.39
CA GLN A 178 -0.06 1.52 -19.34
C GLN A 178 0.52 1.73 -17.94
N ALA A 179 1.72 2.31 -17.89
CA ALA A 179 2.27 2.81 -16.65
C ALA A 179 1.38 3.95 -16.15
N LEU A 180 1.05 3.94 -14.87
CA LEU A 180 0.41 5.04 -14.16
C LEU A 180 1.49 5.85 -13.46
N ILE A 181 1.42 7.18 -13.59
CA ILE A 181 2.21 8.11 -12.80
C ILE A 181 1.30 8.68 -11.73
N VAL A 182 1.70 8.55 -10.47
CA VAL A 182 0.99 9.08 -9.31
C VAL A 182 1.89 10.10 -8.62
N GLU A 183 1.40 11.33 -8.51
CA GLU A 183 2.06 12.40 -7.76
C GLU A 183 1.86 12.17 -6.26
N GLY A 184 2.83 12.62 -5.46
CA GLY A 184 2.78 12.50 -4.01
C GLY A 184 3.91 13.27 -3.33
N SER A 185 4.08 13.01 -2.03
CA SER A 185 5.15 13.61 -1.23
C SER A 185 5.68 12.64 -0.19
N ILE A 186 6.87 12.94 0.34
CA ILE A 186 7.45 12.26 1.50
C ILE A 186 7.24 13.19 2.70
N PRO A 187 6.38 12.86 3.68
CA PRO A 187 6.17 13.69 4.86
C PRO A 187 7.46 13.87 5.66
N SER A 188 7.72 15.07 6.19
CA SER A 188 8.92 15.38 6.99
C SER A 188 8.76 15.12 8.48
N ASP A 189 7.53 14.96 8.95
CA ASP A 189 7.15 14.80 10.35
C ASP A 189 6.73 13.37 10.69
N MET A 190 6.97 12.42 9.79
CA MET A 190 6.60 11.03 9.95
C MET A 190 7.84 10.12 9.99
N SER A 191 8.03 9.43 11.11
CA SER A 191 9.01 8.35 11.22
C SER A 191 8.28 7.02 11.01
N PRO A 192 8.48 6.32 9.89
CA PRO A 192 7.86 5.02 9.68
C PRO A 192 8.58 3.93 10.51
N PRO A 193 7.92 2.77 10.69
CA PRO A 193 8.57 1.62 11.30
C PRO A 193 9.76 1.14 10.44
N ASP A 194 10.75 0.55 11.10
CA ASP A 194 11.82 -0.25 10.51
C ASP A 194 12.69 0.46 9.45
N GLY A 195 12.86 1.79 9.57
CA GLY A 195 13.75 2.56 8.69
C GLY A 195 13.26 2.70 7.24
N ARG A 196 11.97 2.43 6.99
CA ARG A 196 11.34 2.68 5.68
C ARG A 196 11.24 4.19 5.40
N VAL A 197 10.78 4.55 4.21
CA VAL A 197 10.46 5.94 3.83
C VAL A 197 8.93 6.05 3.70
N PRO A 198 8.25 6.95 4.41
CA PRO A 198 6.81 7.12 4.28
C PRO A 198 6.50 7.88 2.99
N VAL A 199 5.50 7.43 2.24
CA VAL A 199 5.12 8.05 0.97
C VAL A 199 3.63 8.35 0.97
N SER A 200 3.27 9.62 0.91
CA SER A 200 1.89 10.09 0.81
C SER A 200 1.48 10.16 -0.66
N ALA A 201 0.77 9.14 -1.14
CA ALA A 201 0.32 9.00 -2.53
C ALA A 201 -0.80 7.94 -2.66
N ASP A 202 -1.51 7.88 -3.79
CA ASP A 202 -2.45 6.79 -4.11
C ASP A 202 -1.70 5.49 -4.47
N VAL A 203 -1.09 4.87 -3.45
CA VAL A 203 -0.41 3.58 -3.58
C VAL A 203 -1.44 2.45 -3.58
N ARG A 204 -1.36 1.60 -4.61
CA ARG A 204 -2.29 0.50 -4.87
C ARG A 204 -1.53 -0.79 -5.18
N PHE A 205 -2.26 -1.92 -5.20
CA PHE A 205 -1.70 -3.19 -5.63
C PHE A 205 -1.03 -3.05 -6.99
N GLY A 206 0.16 -3.63 -7.18
CA GLY A 206 0.97 -3.51 -8.41
C GLY A 206 1.98 -2.35 -8.41
N HIS A 207 1.90 -1.40 -7.47
CA HIS A 207 2.99 -0.43 -7.24
C HIS A 207 4.17 -1.03 -6.46
N SER A 208 4.05 -2.24 -5.90
CA SER A 208 5.21 -2.92 -5.31
C SER A 208 6.33 -3.06 -6.35
N GLY A 209 7.52 -2.55 -6.02
CA GLY A 209 8.65 -2.46 -6.94
C GLY A 209 8.72 -1.17 -7.77
N SER A 210 7.75 -0.26 -7.64
CA SER A 210 7.78 1.04 -8.32
C SER A 210 8.87 1.95 -7.77
N PRO A 211 9.59 2.69 -8.62
CA PRO A 211 10.48 3.74 -8.16
C PRO A 211 9.67 4.92 -7.60
N VAL A 212 10.18 5.50 -6.51
CA VAL A 212 9.78 6.81 -5.97
C VAL A 212 10.81 7.80 -6.49
N ILE A 213 10.38 8.74 -7.31
CA ILE A 213 11.24 9.63 -8.11
C ILE A 213 11.05 11.07 -7.63
N ASP A 214 12.15 11.77 -7.30
CA ASP A 214 12.12 13.19 -6.94
C ASP A 214 11.96 14.10 -8.17
N ARG A 215 11.83 15.42 -7.95
CA ARG A 215 11.72 16.40 -9.05
C ARG A 215 12.95 16.43 -9.96
N GLN A 216 14.12 16.05 -9.46
CA GLN A 216 15.34 15.94 -10.25
C GLN A 216 15.38 14.65 -11.08
N GLY A 217 14.36 13.80 -10.94
CA GLY A 217 14.27 12.58 -11.68
C GLY A 217 15.02 11.41 -11.09
N ARG A 218 15.55 11.56 -9.87
CA ARG A 218 16.35 10.55 -9.22
C ARG A 218 15.47 9.71 -8.31
N VAL A 219 15.79 8.42 -8.22
CA VAL A 219 15.07 7.49 -7.37
C VAL A 219 15.51 7.70 -5.93
N VAL A 220 14.57 8.10 -5.08
CA VAL A 220 14.75 8.27 -3.63
C VAL A 220 14.23 7.07 -2.83
N GLY A 221 13.52 6.14 -3.48
CA GLY A 221 13.14 4.88 -2.89
C GLY A 221 12.40 3.92 -3.82
N LEU A 222 12.02 2.75 -3.31
CA LEU A 222 11.23 1.73 -4.00
C LEU A 222 9.99 1.40 -3.17
N ILE A 223 8.79 1.49 -3.74
CA ILE A 223 7.55 1.14 -3.03
C ILE A 223 7.57 -0.34 -2.69
N ALA A 224 7.49 -0.67 -1.40
CA ALA A 224 7.42 -2.05 -0.93
C ALA A 224 5.99 -2.47 -0.64
N GLN A 225 5.23 -1.61 0.06
CA GLN A 225 3.87 -1.94 0.48
C GLN A 225 3.02 -0.70 0.72
N LYS A 226 1.70 -0.89 0.68
CA LYS A 226 0.73 0.05 1.24
C LYS A 226 0.59 -0.21 2.73
N ILE A 227 0.38 0.82 3.55
CA ILE A 227 0.04 0.61 4.95
C ILE A 227 -1.29 -0.17 5.07
N ASN A 228 -1.38 -1.04 6.06
CA ASN A 228 -2.63 -1.75 6.35
C ASN A 228 -3.59 -0.81 7.08
N SER A 229 -4.41 -0.08 6.31
CA SER A 229 -5.37 0.89 6.84
C SER A 229 -6.32 0.31 7.89
N ALA A 230 -6.70 -0.97 7.76
CA ALA A 230 -7.59 -1.63 8.71
C ALA A 230 -6.88 -1.89 10.05
N ALA A 231 -5.62 -2.32 10.02
CA ALA A 231 -4.82 -2.49 11.23
C ALA A 231 -4.54 -1.14 11.92
N VAL A 232 -4.21 -0.10 11.16
CA VAL A 232 -4.02 1.26 11.70
C VAL A 232 -5.31 1.79 12.33
N TYR A 233 -6.46 1.62 11.67
CA TYR A 233 -7.75 2.02 12.22
C TYR A 233 -8.10 1.25 13.49
N ALA A 234 -7.88 -0.06 13.52
CA ALA A 234 -8.11 -0.87 14.71
C ALA A 234 -7.26 -0.43 15.91
N ALA A 235 -6.05 0.07 15.67
CA ALA A 235 -5.15 0.53 16.72
C ALA A 235 -5.36 2.00 17.14
N THR A 236 -5.77 2.87 16.22
CA THR A 236 -5.74 4.34 16.42
C THR A 236 -7.10 5.02 16.23
N GLY A 237 -8.09 4.35 15.65
CA GLY A 237 -9.35 4.95 15.23
C GLY A 237 -9.25 5.84 13.98
N VAL A 238 -8.06 5.98 13.39
CA VAL A 238 -7.80 6.84 12.22
C VAL A 238 -7.68 5.99 10.96
N THR A 239 -8.41 6.37 9.90
CA THR A 239 -8.27 5.73 8.59
C THR A 239 -7.19 6.45 7.78
N ILE A 240 -6.17 5.71 7.33
CA ILE A 240 -5.13 6.23 6.43
C ILE A 240 -5.26 5.51 5.09
N THR A 241 -5.67 6.21 4.03
CA THR A 241 -5.90 5.58 2.71
C THR A 241 -4.75 5.75 1.72
N ASN A 242 -3.91 6.77 1.90
CA ASN A 242 -2.95 7.25 0.89
C ASN A 242 -1.51 7.23 1.42
N LEU A 243 -1.15 6.21 2.21
CA LEU A 243 0.21 6.07 2.75
C LEU A 243 0.82 4.74 2.31
N GLY A 244 1.94 4.84 1.59
CA GLY A 244 2.83 3.74 1.25
C GLY A 244 4.11 3.79 2.07
N LEU A 245 4.82 2.67 2.06
CA LEU A 245 6.16 2.53 2.65
C LEU A 245 7.13 2.12 1.56
N ALA A 246 8.22 2.89 1.43
CA ALA A 246 9.29 2.65 0.49
C ALA A 246 10.58 2.19 1.17
N ILE A 247 11.40 1.47 0.42
CA ILE A 247 12.79 1.15 0.76
C ILE A 247 13.65 2.35 0.37
N SER A 248 14.59 2.74 1.23
CA SER A 248 15.45 3.89 0.98
C SER A 248 16.35 3.67 -0.24
N ALA A 249 16.62 4.73 -1.01
CA ALA A 249 17.59 4.64 -2.11
C ALA A 249 19.00 4.23 -1.65
N GLY A 250 19.36 4.51 -0.39
CA GLY A 250 20.59 4.00 0.23
C GLY A 250 20.64 2.47 0.27
N ASP A 251 19.55 1.84 0.71
CA ASP A 251 19.43 0.37 0.72
C ASP A 251 19.40 -0.22 -0.69
N LEU A 252 18.70 0.43 -1.63
CA LEU A 252 18.70 0.03 -3.04
C LEU A 252 20.13 0.03 -3.61
N ALA A 253 20.89 1.10 -3.36
CA ALA A 253 22.23 1.25 -3.87
C ALA A 253 23.21 0.26 -3.21
N ARG A 254 23.09 0.02 -1.90
CA ARG A 254 23.85 -0.99 -1.16
C ARG A 254 23.60 -2.39 -1.73
N PHE A 255 22.34 -2.77 -1.87
CA PHE A 255 21.93 -4.07 -2.43
C PHE A 255 22.46 -4.26 -3.86
N ALA A 256 22.25 -3.27 -4.74
CA ALA A 256 22.68 -3.34 -6.14
C ALA A 256 24.21 -3.44 -6.27
N ARG A 257 24.97 -2.65 -5.51
CA ARG A 257 26.45 -2.73 -5.51
C ARG A 257 26.94 -4.08 -4.96
N GLY A 258 26.31 -4.59 -3.90
CA GLY A 258 26.61 -5.92 -3.36
C GLY A 258 26.38 -7.05 -4.36
N ALA A 259 25.43 -6.87 -5.29
CA ALA A 259 25.18 -7.76 -6.41
C ALA A 259 26.06 -7.51 -7.65
N GLY A 260 27.07 -6.63 -7.56
CA GLY A 260 27.99 -6.33 -8.65
C GLY A 260 27.41 -5.47 -9.77
N VAL A 261 26.42 -4.63 -9.47
CA VAL A 261 25.83 -3.67 -10.42
C VAL A 261 26.58 -2.35 -10.36
N SER A 262 27.06 -1.89 -11.52
CA SER A 262 27.58 -0.53 -11.71
C SER A 262 26.41 0.43 -11.89
N LEU A 263 26.19 1.29 -10.90
CA LEU A 263 25.11 2.28 -10.91
C LEU A 263 25.56 3.57 -11.60
N PRO A 264 24.69 4.21 -12.41
CA PRO A 264 24.97 5.55 -12.92
C PRO A 264 25.00 6.56 -11.78
N SER A 265 25.97 7.49 -11.81
CA SER A 265 26.11 8.56 -10.82
C SER A 265 25.31 9.82 -11.16
N SER A 266 24.96 10.00 -12.43
CA SER A 266 24.21 11.15 -12.95
C SER A 266 23.54 10.78 -14.29
N TYR A 267 22.57 11.60 -14.72
CA TYR A 267 22.04 11.52 -16.07
C TYR A 267 23.00 12.19 -17.07
N PRO A 268 23.12 11.69 -18.32
CA PRO A 268 24.08 12.21 -19.31
C PRO A 268 23.95 13.70 -19.63
N ASP A 269 22.73 14.25 -19.57
CA ASP A 269 22.44 15.60 -20.07
C ASP A 269 22.61 16.70 -19.01
N GLY A 270 23.01 16.37 -17.78
CA GLY A 270 23.31 17.36 -16.72
C GLY A 270 22.16 18.33 -16.36
N GLY A 271 20.93 18.07 -16.81
CA GLY A 271 19.84 19.06 -16.84
C GLY A 271 19.40 19.57 -15.48
N ASP A 272 19.36 20.90 -15.37
CA ASP A 272 19.01 21.68 -14.19
C ASP A 272 17.74 21.20 -13.44
N ALA A 273 17.83 21.24 -12.11
CA ALA A 273 16.80 20.85 -11.15
C ALA A 273 15.45 21.61 -11.26
N ALA A 274 15.35 22.60 -12.17
CA ALA A 274 14.17 23.45 -12.36
C ALA A 274 13.22 22.96 -13.47
N ALA A 275 13.63 22.02 -14.32
CA ALA A 275 12.87 21.61 -15.51
C ALA A 275 12.38 20.16 -15.47
N ALA A 276 11.78 19.76 -14.35
CA ALA A 276 11.05 18.49 -14.17
C ALA A 276 9.78 18.44 -15.05
N SER A 277 9.94 18.57 -16.37
CA SER A 277 8.88 18.61 -17.36
C SER A 277 8.18 17.26 -17.51
N ALA A 278 6.99 17.26 -18.09
CA ALA A 278 6.27 16.03 -18.47
C ALA A 278 7.15 15.11 -19.34
N LEU A 279 7.99 15.67 -20.21
CA LEU A 279 8.92 14.93 -21.07
C LEU A 279 9.94 14.11 -20.27
N GLN A 280 10.46 14.66 -19.18
CA GLN A 280 11.42 13.95 -18.33
C GLN A 280 10.76 12.82 -17.55
N ALA A 281 9.53 13.04 -17.06
CA ALA A 281 8.73 12.00 -16.44
C ALA A 281 8.38 10.87 -17.43
N GLU A 282 8.09 11.21 -18.69
CA GLU A 282 7.85 10.24 -19.75
C GLU A 282 9.11 9.42 -20.10
N ALA A 283 10.28 10.06 -20.18
CA ALA A 283 11.55 9.38 -20.41
C ALA A 283 11.88 8.40 -19.27
N GLN A 284 11.66 8.81 -18.01
CA GLN A 284 11.85 7.94 -16.85
C GLN A 284 10.87 6.77 -16.83
N ALA A 285 9.63 7.00 -17.26
CA ALA A 285 8.64 5.93 -17.39
C ALA A 285 9.03 4.88 -18.43
N GLU A 286 9.95 5.16 -19.38
CA GLU A 286 10.49 4.13 -20.28
C GLU A 286 11.38 3.11 -19.54
N ALA A 287 12.07 3.54 -18.49
CA ALA A 287 12.90 2.68 -17.65
C ALA A 287 12.10 1.83 -16.65
N VAL A 288 10.82 2.13 -16.48
CA VAL A 288 9.91 1.41 -15.59
C VAL A 288 9.18 0.33 -16.35
N VAL A 289 9.09 -0.84 -15.73
CA VAL A 289 8.59 -2.06 -16.36
C VAL A 289 7.59 -2.76 -15.47
N ARG A 290 6.70 -3.53 -16.09
CA ARG A 290 5.87 -4.47 -15.35
C ARG A 290 6.64 -5.77 -15.15
N VAL A 291 6.53 -6.34 -13.96
CA VAL A 291 7.09 -7.66 -13.63
C VAL A 291 5.93 -8.64 -13.53
N ASP A 292 5.94 -9.68 -14.37
CA ASP A 292 5.00 -10.79 -14.34
C ASP A 292 5.66 -12.04 -13.75
N CYS A 293 4.98 -12.63 -12.77
CA CYS A 293 5.35 -13.86 -12.08
C CYS A 293 4.46 -15.01 -12.54
N TRP A 294 5.05 -16.10 -13.02
CA TRP A 294 4.37 -17.28 -13.56
C TRP A 294 4.55 -18.52 -12.68
#